data_AF-A0A511WNJ7-F1
#
_entry.id   AF-A0A511WNJ7-F1
#
_cell.length_a   1.000
_cell.length_b   1.000
_cell.length_c   1.000
_cell.angle_alpha   90.00
_cell.angle_beta   90.00
_cell.angle_gamma   90.00
#
_symmetry.space_group_name_H-M   'P 1'
#
loop_
_entity.id
_entity.type
_entity.pdbx_description
1 polymer ?
#
loop_
_entity_poly.entity_id
_entity_poly.type
_entity_poly.pdbx_seq_one_letter_code
_entity_poly.pdbx_strand_id
1 'polypeptide(L)'
;MMDRERFLEKATRHMRENYKCHTVFLYGSYQTDDYTEESDVDLIGFSDELETQNKVETFSGKLLDVWVHKTEEMEQPANFLKVHRADVLVDDHERAKPWMTEIDSIFQKGPASMEPKEKQFLKDWLTKMKIRSRKGDLEGRYRFHWLVKESLEIYFEMIGRWYLGPKKSLNWLRKHDEEGYRIYDKLLEGPGDRRRLDAWIDHLQKL
;
A
#
# COMPACT_ATOMS: atom_id res chain seq x y z
N MET A 1 -18.17 16.58 7.98
CA MET A 1 -16.96 17.42 7.92
C MET A 1 -16.52 17.86 9.31
N MET A 2 -17.34 18.60 10.08
CA MET A 2 -16.96 19.06 11.43
C MET A 2 -16.49 17.97 12.40
N ASP A 3 -17.05 16.75 12.36
CA ASP A 3 -16.62 15.67 13.27
C ASP A 3 -15.26 15.06 12.89
N ARG A 4 -14.91 15.00 11.59
CA ARG A 4 -13.61 14.50 11.11
C ARG A 4 -12.50 15.46 11.52
N GLU A 5 -12.67 16.74 11.23
CA GLU A 5 -11.69 17.78 11.57
C GLU A 5 -11.45 17.82 13.08
N ARG A 6 -12.51 17.83 13.88
CA ARG A 6 -12.41 17.81 15.34
C ARG A 6 -11.74 16.53 15.87
N PHE A 7 -11.97 15.39 15.23
CA PHE A 7 -11.27 14.15 15.58
C PHE A 7 -9.77 14.27 15.26
N LEU A 8 -9.43 14.73 14.05
CA LEU A 8 -8.05 14.88 13.62
C LEU A 8 -7.30 15.87 14.50
N GLU A 9 -7.88 17.01 14.88
CA GLU A 9 -7.28 17.94 15.84
C GLU A 9 -6.93 17.27 17.18
N LYS A 10 -7.82 16.42 17.70
CA LYS A 10 -7.56 15.67 18.94
C LYS A 10 -6.47 14.62 18.74
N ALA A 11 -6.49 13.90 17.63
CA ALA A 11 -5.49 12.88 17.32
C ALA A 11 -4.11 13.52 17.09
N THR A 12 -4.04 14.65 16.39
CA THR A 12 -2.83 15.46 16.23
C THR A 12 -2.27 15.91 17.56
N ARG A 13 -3.12 16.42 18.47
CA ARG A 13 -2.68 16.78 19.82
C ARG A 13 -2.15 15.57 20.58
N HIS A 14 -2.83 14.43 20.46
CA HIS A 14 -2.41 13.17 21.05
C HIS A 14 -1.01 12.75 20.56
N MET A 15 -0.74 12.87 19.26
CA MET A 15 0.59 12.64 18.65
C MET A 15 1.67 13.54 19.25
N ARG A 16 1.41 14.83 19.40
CA ARG A 16 2.38 15.77 19.98
C ARG A 16 2.62 15.53 21.47
N GLU A 17 1.56 15.29 22.24
CA GLU A 17 1.65 15.21 23.71
C GLU A 17 2.22 13.87 24.20
N ASN A 18 1.79 12.75 23.61
CA ASN A 18 2.12 11.41 24.07
C ASN A 18 3.28 10.79 23.32
N TYR A 19 3.42 11.11 22.02
CA TYR A 19 4.47 10.57 21.17
C TYR A 19 5.56 11.59 20.80
N LYS A 20 5.46 12.83 21.32
CA LYS A 20 6.46 13.90 21.11
C LYS A 20 6.80 14.10 19.63
N CYS A 21 5.82 13.94 18.75
CA CYS A 21 6.02 14.11 17.32
C CYS A 21 6.04 15.60 16.96
N HIS A 22 7.11 16.06 16.32
CA HIS A 22 7.22 17.43 15.77
C HIS A 22 6.67 17.52 14.34
N THR A 23 6.60 16.39 13.63
CA THR A 23 6.02 16.28 12.29
C THR A 23 5.02 15.13 12.29
N VAL A 24 3.81 15.35 11.76
CA VAL A 24 2.75 14.33 11.72
C VAL A 24 2.03 14.38 10.39
N PHE A 25 1.81 13.22 9.79
CA PHE A 25 1.05 13.06 8.55
C PHE A 25 -0.13 12.11 8.74
N LEU A 26 -1.24 12.43 8.08
CA LEU A 26 -2.38 11.55 7.88
C LEU A 26 -2.25 10.85 6.53
N TYR A 27 -2.33 9.52 6.53
CA TYR A 27 -2.37 8.75 5.29
C TYR A 27 -3.55 7.76 5.32
N GLY A 28 -3.61 6.89 4.32
CA GLY A 28 -4.68 5.89 4.24
C GLY A 28 -6.04 6.49 3.90
N SER A 29 -7.10 5.81 4.33
CA SER A 29 -8.46 6.06 3.86
C SER A 29 -9.04 7.42 4.28
N TYR A 30 -8.62 7.95 5.42
CA TYR A 30 -9.03 9.26 5.92
C TYR A 30 -8.40 10.41 5.15
N GLN A 31 -7.26 10.18 4.48
CA GLN A 31 -6.62 11.15 3.59
C GLN A 31 -7.33 11.20 2.23
N THR A 32 -7.78 10.05 1.72
CA THR A 32 -8.46 9.94 0.42
C THR A 32 -9.97 10.14 0.47
N ASP A 33 -10.54 10.46 1.64
CA ASP A 33 -11.98 10.60 1.89
C ASP A 33 -12.83 9.38 1.45
N ASP A 34 -12.23 8.19 1.46
CA ASP A 34 -12.86 6.92 1.08
C ASP A 34 -12.86 5.91 2.24
N TYR A 35 -12.88 6.44 3.47
CA TYR A 35 -13.01 5.69 4.72
C TYR A 35 -14.45 5.23 4.93
N THR A 36 -14.59 4.12 5.66
CA THR A 36 -15.87 3.51 6.03
C THR A 36 -16.00 3.48 7.56
N GLU A 37 -17.09 2.94 8.08
CA GLU A 37 -17.27 2.77 9.54
C GLU A 37 -16.21 1.82 10.14
N GLU A 38 -15.71 0.87 9.35
CA GLU A 38 -14.68 -0.09 9.75
C GLU A 38 -13.25 0.47 9.61
N SER A 39 -13.10 1.66 9.03
CA SER A 39 -11.78 2.24 8.77
C SER A 39 -11.14 2.79 10.03
N ASP A 40 -9.91 2.37 10.24
CA ASP A 40 -8.91 2.97 11.11
C ASP A 40 -8.41 4.31 10.57
N VAL A 41 -7.73 5.05 11.46
CA VAL A 41 -7.05 6.29 11.13
C VAL A 41 -5.55 6.03 11.17
N ASP A 42 -4.90 6.14 10.01
CA ASP A 42 -3.46 5.94 9.89
C ASP A 42 -2.71 7.25 10.12
N LEU A 43 -1.92 7.32 11.21
CA LEU A 43 -1.01 8.43 11.48
C LEU A 43 0.43 7.96 11.46
N ILE A 44 1.28 8.75 10.82
CA ILE A 44 2.73 8.62 10.94
C ILE A 44 3.29 9.91 11.54
N GLY A 45 4.21 9.78 12.50
CA GLY A 45 4.84 10.90 13.16
C GLY A 45 6.34 10.71 13.31
N PHE A 46 7.07 11.82 13.35
CA PHE A 46 8.52 11.85 13.56
C PHE A 46 8.85 12.55 14.87
N SER A 47 9.72 11.92 15.67
CA SER A 47 10.16 12.42 16.96
C SER A 47 11.68 12.37 17.10
N ASP A 48 12.23 13.38 17.78
CA ASP A 48 13.63 13.40 18.22
C ASP A 48 13.83 12.69 19.57
N GLU A 49 12.74 12.47 20.32
CA GLU A 49 12.80 11.98 21.70
C GLU A 49 12.51 10.49 21.81
N LEU A 50 11.66 9.96 20.93
CA LEU A 50 11.18 8.59 21.02
C LEU A 50 11.84 7.67 20.00
N GLU A 51 12.06 6.43 20.43
CA GLU A 51 12.43 5.34 19.53
C GLU A 51 11.27 4.96 18.61
N THR A 52 11.62 4.40 17.46
CA THR A 52 10.68 3.87 16.47
C THR A 52 9.75 2.85 17.11
N GLN A 53 8.44 3.09 17.01
CA GLN A 53 7.43 2.23 17.62
C GLN A 53 6.10 2.36 16.87
N ASN A 54 5.31 1.29 16.92
CA ASN A 54 3.98 1.25 16.33
C ASN A 54 2.97 0.81 17.38
N LYS A 55 1.79 1.43 17.35
CA LYS A 55 0.72 1.12 18.28
C LYS A 55 -0.64 1.21 17.60
N VAL A 56 -1.46 0.19 17.82
CA VAL A 56 -2.89 0.22 17.52
C VAL A 56 -3.61 0.58 18.80
N GLU A 57 -4.44 1.62 18.78
CA GLU A 57 -5.20 2.04 19.95
C GLU A 57 -6.61 2.50 19.62
N THR A 58 -7.50 2.39 20.60
CA THR A 58 -8.84 2.99 20.51
C THR A 58 -8.77 4.43 21.00
N PHE A 59 -9.00 5.38 20.10
CA PHE A 59 -8.99 6.80 20.40
C PHE A 59 -10.34 7.42 20.01
N SER A 60 -11.03 8.06 20.96
CA SER A 60 -12.35 8.68 20.75
C SER A 60 -13.37 7.77 20.04
N GLY A 61 -13.36 6.46 20.34
CA GLY A 61 -14.28 5.48 19.75
C GLY A 61 -13.91 4.97 18.35
N LYS A 62 -12.72 5.29 17.84
CA LYS A 62 -12.17 4.80 16.57
C LYS A 62 -10.85 4.07 16.78
N LEU A 63 -10.48 3.18 15.87
CA LEU A 63 -9.14 2.63 15.82
C LEU A 63 -8.17 3.66 15.22
N LEU A 64 -7.03 3.81 15.87
CA LEU A 64 -5.95 4.71 15.49
C LEU A 64 -4.67 3.87 15.37
N ASP A 65 -4.10 3.86 14.18
CA ASP A 65 -2.86 3.17 13.85
C ASP A 65 -1.73 4.19 13.85
N VAL A 66 -0.96 4.20 14.94
CA VAL A 66 0.12 5.15 15.19
C VAL A 66 1.45 4.53 14.81
N TRP A 67 2.16 5.19 13.91
CA TRP A 67 3.53 4.86 13.50
C TRP A 67 4.45 6.02 13.90
N VAL A 68 5.29 5.82 14.92
CA VAL A 68 6.28 6.81 15.35
C VAL A 68 7.64 6.38 14.85
N HIS A 69 8.31 7.29 14.16
CA HIS A 69 9.64 7.09 13.62
C HIS A 69 10.60 8.12 14.22
N LYS A 70 11.87 7.76 14.22
CA LYS A 70 12.92 8.71 14.53
C LYS A 70 13.06 9.72 13.40
N THR A 71 13.40 10.95 13.77
CA THR A 71 13.64 12.04 12.81
C THR A 71 14.70 11.71 11.76
N GLU A 72 15.73 10.95 12.11
CA GLU A 72 16.78 10.52 11.18
C GLU A 72 16.23 9.60 10.08
N GLU A 73 15.13 8.88 10.32
CA GLU A 73 14.51 8.05 9.28
C GLU A 73 13.91 8.88 8.13
N MET A 74 13.68 10.18 8.34
CA MET A 74 13.29 11.08 7.25
C MET A 74 14.36 11.18 6.16
N GLU A 75 15.61 10.81 6.43
CA GLU A 75 16.71 10.74 5.45
C GLU A 75 16.56 9.54 4.50
N GLN A 76 15.60 8.64 4.74
CA GLN A 76 15.31 7.48 3.90
C GLN A 76 13.86 7.50 3.37
N PRO A 77 13.45 8.51 2.59
CA PRO A 77 12.05 8.68 2.15
C PRO A 77 11.52 7.52 1.30
N ALA A 78 12.39 6.73 0.66
CA ALA A 78 12.01 5.53 -0.08
C ALA A 78 11.28 4.48 0.80
N ASN A 79 11.56 4.44 2.11
CA ASN A 79 10.89 3.52 3.04
C ASN A 79 9.44 3.94 3.34
N PHE A 80 9.05 5.15 2.94
CA PHE A 80 7.78 5.77 3.31
C PHE A 80 6.84 6.01 2.13
N LEU A 81 7.08 5.40 0.97
CA LEU A 81 6.24 5.59 -0.22
C LEU A 81 4.73 5.35 -0.01
N LYS A 82 4.34 4.57 1.01
CA LYS A 82 2.93 4.39 1.40
C LYS A 82 2.22 5.71 1.75
N VAL A 83 2.97 6.69 2.26
CA VAL A 83 2.50 8.04 2.65
C VAL A 83 2.53 9.03 1.48
N HIS A 84 2.79 8.58 0.25
CA HIS A 84 2.67 9.43 -0.93
C HIS A 84 1.29 10.10 -0.96
N ARG A 85 1.29 11.44 -1.05
CA ARG A 85 0.13 12.34 -0.94
C ARG A 85 -0.55 12.40 0.44
N ALA A 86 0.14 12.03 1.51
CA ALA A 86 -0.35 12.23 2.87
C ALA A 86 -0.65 13.71 3.16
N ASP A 87 -1.66 13.96 4.02
CA ASP A 87 -1.97 15.29 4.51
C ASP A 87 -1.01 15.62 5.67
N VAL A 88 -0.45 16.83 5.67
CA VAL A 88 0.40 17.32 6.76
C VAL A 88 -0.50 17.84 7.89
N LEU A 89 -0.40 17.24 9.07
CA LEU A 89 -1.13 17.68 10.27
C LEU A 89 -0.28 18.56 11.20
N VAL A 90 1.02 18.29 11.27
CA VAL A 90 2.01 19.04 12.07
C VAL A 90 3.31 19.12 11.28
N ASP A 91 3.97 20.27 11.32
CA ASP A 91 5.29 20.49 10.73
C ASP A 91 6.06 21.56 11.52
N ASP A 92 6.33 21.27 12.80
CA ASP A 92 6.94 22.25 13.73
C ASP A 92 8.37 22.66 13.27
N HIS A 93 9.04 21.82 12.47
CA HIS A 93 10.42 22.01 12.01
C HIS A 93 10.53 22.32 10.50
N GLU A 94 9.41 22.60 9.81
CA GLU A 94 9.37 22.88 8.36
C GLU A 94 10.01 21.78 7.48
N ARG A 95 9.98 20.53 7.95
CA ARG A 95 10.56 19.36 7.27
C ARG A 95 9.56 18.63 6.39
N ALA A 96 8.26 18.82 6.60
CA ALA A 96 7.25 18.04 5.90
C ALA A 96 7.26 18.30 4.39
N LYS A 97 7.31 19.56 3.98
CA LYS A 97 7.24 19.92 2.55
C LYS A 97 8.45 19.43 1.74
N PRO A 98 9.72 19.65 2.16
CA PRO A 98 10.87 19.06 1.48
C PRO A 98 10.79 17.54 1.39
N TRP A 99 10.44 16.88 2.50
CA TRP A 99 10.35 15.42 2.56
C TRP A 99 9.26 14.84 1.64
N MET A 100 8.08 15.45 1.61
CA MET A 100 7.00 15.07 0.70
C MET A 100 7.38 15.31 -0.77
N THR A 101 8.17 16.34 -1.07
CA THR A 101 8.70 16.58 -2.42
C THR A 101 9.65 15.47 -2.85
N GLU A 102 10.50 14.99 -1.94
CA GLU A 102 11.41 13.88 -2.22
C GLU A 102 10.64 12.55 -2.40
N ILE A 103 9.64 12.27 -1.56
CA ILE A 103 8.74 11.12 -1.73
C ILE A 103 8.05 11.16 -3.10
N ASP A 104 7.52 12.31 -3.49
CA ASP A 104 6.86 12.45 -4.80
C ASP A 104 7.85 12.23 -5.95
N SER A 105 9.07 12.75 -5.85
CA SER A 105 10.15 12.52 -6.82
C SER A 105 10.48 11.02 -6.96
N ILE A 106 10.65 10.30 -5.84
CA ILE A 106 10.91 8.85 -5.85
C ILE A 106 9.70 8.09 -6.44
N PHE A 107 8.49 8.49 -6.06
CA PHE A 107 7.28 7.87 -6.59
C PHE A 107 7.16 8.05 -8.11
N GLN A 108 7.40 9.27 -8.61
CA GLN A 108 7.37 9.58 -10.05
C GLN A 108 8.45 8.87 -10.85
N LYS A 109 9.65 8.69 -10.26
CA LYS A 109 10.73 7.92 -10.87
C LYS A 109 10.37 6.44 -11.05
N GLY A 110 9.51 5.91 -10.18
CA GLY A 110 9.13 4.51 -10.16
C GLY A 110 10.22 3.60 -9.57
N PRO A 111 9.93 2.30 -9.41
CA PRO A 111 10.93 1.30 -9.06
C PRO A 111 12.01 1.20 -10.14
N ALA A 112 13.12 0.53 -9.81
CA ALA A 112 14.17 0.26 -10.79
C ALA A 112 13.60 -0.43 -12.03
N SER A 113 14.06 -0.02 -13.21
CA SER A 113 13.67 -0.66 -14.46
C SER A 113 14.08 -2.12 -14.44
N MET A 114 13.14 -2.99 -14.78
CA MET A 114 13.37 -4.43 -14.84
C MET A 114 14.00 -4.81 -16.18
N GLU A 115 15.05 -5.63 -16.14
CA GLU A 115 15.66 -6.13 -17.37
C GLU A 115 14.72 -7.12 -18.08
N PRO A 116 14.71 -7.19 -19.42
CA PRO A 116 13.82 -8.09 -20.16
C PRO A 116 13.90 -9.56 -19.71
N LYS A 117 15.09 -10.00 -19.29
CA LYS A 117 15.32 -11.36 -18.77
C LYS A 117 14.65 -11.60 -17.42
N GLU A 118 14.66 -10.61 -16.53
CA GLU A 118 14.01 -10.67 -15.21
C GLU A 118 12.49 -10.71 -15.39
N LYS A 119 11.97 -9.87 -16.30
CA LYS A 119 10.55 -9.90 -16.67
C LYS A 119 10.11 -11.25 -17.23
N GLN A 120 10.93 -11.85 -18.11
CA GLN A 120 10.67 -13.19 -18.61
C GLN A 120 10.73 -14.25 -17.51
N PHE A 121 11.66 -14.11 -16.56
CA PHE A 121 11.75 -15.01 -15.41
C PHE A 121 10.47 -14.98 -14.55
N LEU A 122 9.91 -13.80 -14.28
CA LEU A 122 8.64 -13.66 -13.56
C LEU A 122 7.48 -14.31 -14.33
N LYS A 123 7.41 -14.10 -15.65
CA LYS A 123 6.42 -14.77 -16.52
C LYS A 123 6.51 -16.29 -16.47
N ASP A 124 7.71 -16.83 -16.53
CA ASP A 124 7.97 -18.27 -16.43
C ASP A 124 7.58 -18.80 -15.04
N TRP A 125 7.89 -18.04 -13.99
CA TRP A 125 7.53 -18.37 -12.62
C TRP A 125 6.00 -18.41 -12.43
N LEU A 126 5.26 -17.41 -12.95
CA LEU A 126 3.80 -17.37 -12.93
C LEU A 126 3.21 -18.62 -13.61
N THR A 127 3.76 -19.02 -14.76
CA THR A 127 3.34 -20.23 -15.48
C THR A 127 3.62 -21.50 -14.67
N LYS A 128 4.79 -21.62 -14.03
CA LYS A 128 5.11 -22.75 -13.14
C LYS A 128 4.16 -22.82 -11.95
N MET A 129 3.85 -21.68 -11.33
CA MET A 129 2.94 -21.61 -10.20
C MET A 129 1.50 -21.93 -10.59
N LYS A 130 1.06 -21.51 -11.78
CA LYS A 130 -0.22 -21.90 -12.38
C LYS A 130 -0.36 -23.42 -12.53
N ILE A 131 0.69 -24.11 -12.97
CA ILE A 131 0.69 -25.58 -13.06
C ILE A 131 0.65 -26.21 -11.67
N ARG A 132 1.45 -25.67 -10.74
CA ARG A 132 1.57 -26.20 -9.37
C ARG A 132 0.30 -26.02 -8.54
N SER A 133 -0.47 -24.96 -8.75
CA SER A 133 -1.74 -24.73 -8.08
C SER A 133 -2.85 -25.70 -8.52
N ARG A 134 -2.63 -26.42 -9.62
CA ARG A 134 -3.57 -27.42 -10.15
C ARG A 134 -3.52 -28.76 -9.41
N LYS A 135 -2.52 -28.98 -8.56
CA LYS A 135 -2.51 -30.15 -7.67
C LYS A 135 -3.80 -30.15 -6.84
N GLY A 136 -4.48 -31.29 -6.78
CA GLY A 136 -5.79 -31.44 -6.09
C GLY A 136 -5.66 -31.54 -4.57
N ASP A 137 -4.48 -31.28 -4.02
CA ASP A 137 -4.14 -31.45 -2.62
C ASP A 137 -4.18 -30.12 -1.84
N LEU A 138 -3.78 -30.17 -0.57
CA LEU A 138 -3.68 -28.98 0.28
C LEU A 138 -2.65 -27.97 -0.27
N GLU A 139 -1.49 -28.45 -0.72
CA GLU A 139 -0.42 -27.60 -1.26
C GLU A 139 -0.89 -26.84 -2.50
N GLY A 140 -1.57 -27.51 -3.44
CA GLY A 140 -2.10 -26.89 -4.65
C GLY A 140 -3.11 -25.79 -4.35
N ARG A 141 -4.00 -26.00 -3.37
CA ARG A 141 -4.94 -24.97 -2.90
C ARG A 141 -4.22 -23.79 -2.26
N TYR A 142 -3.23 -24.03 -1.41
CA TYR A 142 -2.41 -22.95 -0.85
C TYR A 142 -1.72 -22.13 -1.95
N ARG A 143 -1.09 -22.81 -2.91
CA ARG A 143 -0.41 -22.16 -4.05
C ARG A 143 -1.37 -21.39 -4.95
N PHE A 144 -2.63 -21.81 -5.07
CA PHE A 144 -3.66 -21.03 -5.78
C PHE A 144 -3.84 -19.67 -5.12
N HIS A 145 -4.15 -19.63 -3.82
CA HIS A 145 -4.39 -18.36 -3.11
C HIS A 145 -3.13 -17.49 -3.04
N TRP A 146 -1.97 -18.11 -2.84
CA TRP A 146 -0.69 -17.40 -2.89
C TRP A 146 -0.47 -16.75 -4.25
N LEU A 147 -0.65 -17.49 -5.35
CA LEU A 147 -0.48 -16.94 -6.69
C LEU A 147 -1.50 -15.83 -6.99
N VAL A 148 -2.75 -15.93 -6.53
CA VAL A 148 -3.74 -14.85 -6.68
C VAL A 148 -3.24 -13.55 -6.06
N LYS A 149 -2.72 -13.60 -4.82
CA LYS A 149 -2.17 -12.42 -4.13
C LYS A 149 -0.91 -11.89 -4.81
N GLU A 150 0.08 -12.75 -5.02
CA GLU A 150 1.42 -12.34 -5.48
C GLU A 150 1.43 -11.91 -6.95
N SER A 151 0.55 -12.47 -7.79
CA SER A 151 0.46 -12.06 -9.20
C SER A 151 0.01 -10.62 -9.40
N LEU A 152 -0.74 -10.03 -8.46
CA LEU A 152 -1.05 -8.60 -8.49
C LEU A 152 0.19 -7.76 -8.19
N GLU A 153 1.04 -8.17 -7.25
CA GLU A 153 2.28 -7.44 -6.95
C GLU A 153 3.25 -7.53 -8.12
N ILE A 154 3.41 -8.73 -8.70
CA ILE A 154 4.22 -8.97 -9.90
C ILE A 154 3.71 -8.14 -11.10
N TYR A 155 2.40 -7.93 -11.24
CA TYR A 155 1.87 -7.03 -12.28
C TYR A 155 2.51 -5.64 -12.19
N PHE A 156 2.48 -5.04 -11.01
CA PHE A 156 3.04 -3.70 -10.77
C PHE A 156 4.56 -3.67 -10.99
N GLU A 157 5.25 -4.73 -10.56
CA GLU A 157 6.69 -4.90 -10.80
C GLU A 157 7.01 -4.91 -12.31
N MET A 158 6.29 -5.72 -13.10
CA MET A 158 6.50 -5.87 -14.54
C MET A 158 6.19 -4.62 -15.37
N ILE A 159 5.35 -3.72 -14.85
CA ILE A 159 5.04 -2.43 -15.51
C ILE A 159 5.84 -1.27 -14.92
N GLY A 160 6.81 -1.54 -14.03
CA GLY A 160 7.67 -0.52 -13.44
C GLY A 160 6.89 0.46 -12.57
N ARG A 161 5.99 -0.03 -11.71
CA ARG A 161 5.21 0.79 -10.77
C ARG A 161 5.28 0.25 -9.35
N TRP A 162 5.17 1.15 -8.39
CA TRP A 162 5.07 0.79 -6.98
C TRP A 162 3.74 0.10 -6.69
N TYR A 163 3.79 -1.07 -6.03
CA TYR A 163 2.62 -1.66 -5.42
C TYR A 163 2.36 -0.99 -4.05
N LEU A 164 1.34 -0.14 -3.97
CA LEU A 164 1.01 0.61 -2.75
C LEU A 164 -0.13 -0.02 -1.94
N GLY A 165 -0.23 -1.35 -1.97
CA GLY A 165 -1.31 -2.11 -1.35
C GLY A 165 -2.58 -2.22 -2.22
N PRO A 166 -3.52 -3.11 -1.84
CA PRO A 166 -4.60 -3.53 -2.72
C PRO A 166 -5.54 -2.39 -3.11
N LYS A 167 -5.88 -1.48 -2.19
CA LYS A 167 -6.82 -0.38 -2.47
C LYS A 167 -6.32 0.56 -3.55
N LYS A 168 -5.08 1.05 -3.42
CA LYS A 168 -4.44 1.96 -4.40
C LYS A 168 -4.17 1.22 -5.72
N SER A 169 -3.66 -0.01 -5.66
CA SER A 169 -3.34 -0.82 -6.83
C SER A 169 -4.58 -1.21 -7.66
N LEU A 170 -5.67 -1.65 -7.03
CA LEU A 170 -6.92 -1.99 -7.74
C LEU A 170 -7.58 -0.74 -8.36
N ASN A 171 -7.55 0.39 -7.66
CA ASN A 171 -8.01 1.66 -8.22
C ASN A 171 -7.16 2.12 -9.41
N TRP A 172 -5.85 1.89 -9.37
CA TRP A 172 -4.97 2.18 -10.49
C TRP A 172 -5.29 1.27 -11.68
N LEU A 173 -5.40 -0.04 -11.45
CA LEU A 173 -5.72 -1.04 -12.46
C LEU A 173 -7.03 -0.71 -13.16
N ARG A 174 -8.10 -0.42 -12.40
CA ARG A 174 -9.41 0.00 -12.95
C ARG A 174 -9.33 1.21 -13.89
N LYS A 175 -8.42 2.15 -13.63
CA LYS A 175 -8.30 3.40 -14.40
C LYS A 175 -7.38 3.29 -15.62
N HIS A 176 -6.42 2.38 -15.61
CA HIS A 176 -5.34 2.34 -16.62
C HIS A 176 -5.26 1.01 -17.39
N ASP A 177 -5.84 -0.07 -16.85
CA ASP A 177 -5.93 -1.39 -17.48
C ASP A 177 -7.27 -2.03 -17.11
N GLU A 178 -8.33 -1.51 -17.74
CA GLU A 178 -9.71 -1.92 -17.49
C GLU A 178 -9.92 -3.43 -17.79
N GLU A 179 -9.25 -3.95 -18.83
CA GLU A 179 -9.27 -5.39 -19.15
C GLU A 179 -8.66 -6.20 -17.99
N GLY A 180 -7.46 -5.84 -17.54
CA GLY A 180 -6.79 -6.49 -16.43
C GLY A 180 -7.61 -6.42 -15.14
N TYR A 181 -8.21 -5.26 -14.85
CA TYR A 181 -9.11 -5.08 -13.71
C TYR A 181 -10.29 -6.05 -13.77
N ARG A 182 -11.02 -6.10 -14.89
CA ARG A 182 -12.17 -6.99 -15.05
C ARG A 182 -11.80 -8.46 -14.91
N ILE A 183 -10.64 -8.86 -15.44
CA ILE A 183 -10.16 -10.24 -15.33
C ILE A 183 -9.81 -10.58 -13.88
N TYR A 184 -9.08 -9.69 -13.20
CA TYR A 184 -8.65 -9.90 -11.82
C TYR A 184 -9.83 -9.86 -10.84
N ASP A 185 -10.78 -8.95 -11.02
CA ASP A 185 -12.02 -8.88 -10.24
C ASP A 185 -12.82 -10.18 -10.40
N LYS A 186 -12.97 -10.68 -11.63
CA LYS A 186 -13.63 -11.96 -11.89
C LYS A 186 -12.92 -13.14 -11.21
N LEU A 187 -11.58 -13.13 -11.15
CA LEU A 187 -10.80 -14.13 -10.43
C LEU A 187 -11.11 -14.16 -8.93
N LEU A 188 -11.37 -13.00 -8.32
CA LEU A 188 -11.69 -12.90 -6.90
C LEU A 188 -13.16 -13.24 -6.57
N GLU A 189 -14.05 -13.28 -7.56
CA GLU A 189 -15.46 -13.60 -7.34
C GLU A 189 -15.69 -15.08 -6.94
N GLY A 190 -16.19 -15.30 -5.73
CA GLY A 190 -16.67 -16.61 -5.29
C GLY A 190 -15.55 -17.62 -4.99
N PRO A 191 -15.83 -18.93 -5.01
CA PRO A 191 -14.82 -19.94 -4.74
C PRO A 191 -13.75 -19.92 -5.84
N GLY A 192 -12.49 -20.15 -5.45
CA GLY A 192 -11.35 -20.09 -6.37
C GLY A 192 -11.54 -20.90 -7.64
N ASP A 193 -11.56 -20.22 -8.79
CA ASP A 193 -11.76 -20.81 -10.12
C ASP A 193 -10.45 -20.77 -10.92
N ARG A 194 -9.93 -21.96 -11.24
CA ARG A 194 -8.68 -22.13 -11.98
C ARG A 194 -8.73 -21.53 -13.38
N ARG A 195 -9.90 -21.52 -14.04
CA ARG A 195 -10.04 -20.94 -15.38
C ARG A 195 -9.88 -19.42 -15.36
N ARG A 196 -10.32 -18.79 -14.27
CA ARG A 196 -10.18 -17.34 -14.07
C ARG A 196 -8.75 -16.99 -13.71
N LEU A 197 -8.08 -17.85 -12.95
CA LEU A 197 -6.65 -17.69 -12.68
C LEU A 197 -5.85 -17.83 -13.98
N ASP A 198 -6.19 -18.80 -14.82
CA ASP A 198 -5.56 -18.95 -16.13
C ASP A 198 -5.71 -17.67 -16.97
N ALA A 199 -6.92 -17.09 -17.04
CA ALA A 199 -7.16 -15.85 -17.76
C ALA A 199 -6.31 -14.67 -17.23
N TRP A 200 -6.17 -14.56 -15.90
CA TRP A 200 -5.30 -13.52 -15.30
C TRP A 200 -3.82 -13.74 -15.64
N ILE A 201 -3.32 -14.97 -15.50
CA ILE A 201 -1.93 -15.27 -15.84
C ILE A 201 -1.66 -15.04 -17.33
N ASP A 202 -2.60 -15.38 -18.20
CA ASP A 202 -2.48 -15.18 -19.65
C ASP A 202 -2.52 -13.68 -20.02
N HIS A 203 -3.24 -12.84 -19.26
CA HIS A 203 -3.14 -11.37 -19.35
C HIS A 203 -1.72 -10.89 -19.01
N LEU A 204 -1.16 -11.38 -17.90
CA LEU A 204 0.21 -11.05 -17.46
C LEU A 204 1.28 -11.46 -18.47
N GLN A 205 1.07 -12.54 -19.23
CA GLN A 205 2.02 -12.96 -20.27
C GLN A 205 2.16 -11.93 -21.41
N LYS A 206 1.18 -11.05 -21.61
CA LYS A 206 1.19 -10.02 -22.65
C LYS A 206 2.02 -8.78 -22.28
N LEU A 207 2.38 -8.62 -21.01
CA LEU A 207 3.08 -7.42 -20.49
C LEU A 207 4.50 -7.24 -21.00
#